data_AF-A0A2S6UAX0-F1
#
_entry.id   AF-A0A2S6UAX0-F1
#
_cell.length_a   1.000
_cell.length_b   1.000
_cell.length_c   1.000
_cell.angle_alpha   90.00
_cell.angle_beta   90.00
_cell.angle_gamma   90.00
#
_symmetry.space_group_name_H-M   'P 1'
#
loop_
_entity.id
_entity.type
_entity.pdbx_description
1 polymer ?
#
loop_
_entity_poly.entity_id
_entity_poly.type
_entity_poly.pdbx_seq_one_letter_code
_entity_poly.pdbx_strand_id
1 'polypeptide(L)'
;MSEEWTPTRISILIALWNEGLTTSVIGQRLGVTKNAVVGKVHRLGLPKRGSPIRQKPRPAQVISLEALRPGMCSWPEGEPGKEDFRFCGDPVTPDKPYCPHHCERAYAKNIKDKRTAAA
;
A
#
# COMPACT_ATOMS: atom_id res chain seq x y z
N MET A 1 -1.62 17.63 -31.50
CA MET A 1 -2.93 17.09 -31.91
C MET A 1 -3.86 17.19 -30.72
N SER A 2 -4.85 18.07 -30.77
CA SER A 2 -5.81 18.27 -29.69
C SER A 2 -6.80 17.11 -29.71
N GLU A 3 -6.66 16.18 -28.79
CA GLU A 3 -7.60 15.05 -28.70
C GLU A 3 -8.91 15.51 -28.07
N GLU A 4 -9.88 15.79 -28.94
CA GLU A 4 -11.19 16.29 -28.53
C GLU A 4 -12.00 15.23 -27.78
N TRP A 5 -12.58 15.64 -26.64
CA TRP A 5 -13.49 14.82 -25.84
C TRP A 5 -14.91 14.90 -26.41
N THR A 6 -15.13 14.17 -27.51
CA THR A 6 -16.46 14.05 -28.11
C THR A 6 -17.43 13.27 -27.19
N PRO A 7 -18.75 13.47 -27.31
CA PRO A 7 -19.74 12.73 -26.52
C PRO A 7 -19.56 11.21 -26.62
N THR A 8 -19.25 10.71 -27.82
CA THR A 8 -18.96 9.28 -28.06
C THR A 8 -17.75 8.79 -27.27
N ARG A 9 -16.65 9.56 -27.24
CA ARG A 9 -15.46 9.20 -26.45
C ARG A 9 -15.74 9.24 -24.95
N ILE A 10 -16.60 10.14 -24.50
CA ILE A 10 -17.05 10.20 -23.10
C ILE A 10 -17.86 8.96 -22.73
N SER A 11 -18.79 8.52 -23.59
CA SER A 11 -19.55 7.28 -23.35
C SER A 11 -18.65 6.05 -23.27
N ILE A 12 -17.67 5.93 -24.18
CA ILE A 12 -16.69 4.83 -24.16
C ILE A 12 -15.84 4.90 -22.88
N LEU A 13 -15.39 6.09 -22.48
CA LEU A 13 -14.66 6.29 -21.22
C LEU A 13 -15.46 5.80 -20.01
N ILE A 14 -16.74 6.14 -19.93
CA ILE A 14 -17.62 5.74 -18.82
C ILE A 14 -17.80 4.21 -18.82
N ALA A 15 -18.02 3.59 -19.98
CA ALA A 15 -18.12 2.13 -20.09
C ALA A 15 -16.85 1.44 -19.58
N LEU A 16 -15.69 1.83 -20.12
CA LEU A 16 -14.40 1.26 -19.73
C LEU A 16 -14.06 1.50 -18.25
N TRP A 17 -14.53 2.63 -17.68
CA TRP A 17 -14.36 2.94 -16.26
C TRP A 17 -15.18 2.00 -15.37
N ASN A 18 -16.43 1.71 -15.75
CA ASN A 18 -17.31 0.79 -15.03
C ASN A 18 -16.84 -0.67 -15.13
N GLU A 19 -16.21 -1.06 -16.25
CA GLU A 19 -15.52 -2.35 -16.39
C GLU A 19 -14.32 -2.51 -15.46
N GLY A 20 -13.90 -1.44 -14.76
CA GLY A 20 -12.79 -1.52 -13.81
C GLY A 20 -11.40 -1.50 -14.45
N LEU A 21 -11.27 -1.13 -15.72
CA LEU A 21 -9.97 -1.04 -16.41
C LEU A 21 -9.11 0.09 -15.87
N THR A 22 -7.79 -0.08 -15.82
CA THR A 22 -6.90 0.97 -15.28
C THR A 22 -6.85 2.19 -16.20
N THR A 23 -6.56 3.37 -15.63
CA THR A 23 -6.49 4.63 -16.39
C THR A 23 -5.48 4.59 -17.53
N SER A 24 -4.39 3.83 -17.39
CA SER A 24 -3.40 3.62 -18.45
C SER A 24 -3.97 2.84 -19.63
N VAL A 25 -4.71 1.75 -19.36
CA VAL A 25 -5.34 0.90 -20.39
C VAL A 25 -6.46 1.67 -21.10
N ILE A 26 -7.26 2.41 -20.35
CA ILE A 26 -8.29 3.29 -20.90
C ILE A 26 -7.67 4.33 -21.83
N GLY A 27 -6.55 4.94 -21.42
CA GLY A 27 -5.83 5.92 -22.24
C GLY A 27 -5.35 5.30 -23.55
N GLN A 28 -4.71 4.13 -23.47
CA GLN A 28 -4.25 3.40 -24.65
C GLN A 28 -5.39 3.08 -25.63
N ARG A 29 -6.55 2.63 -25.14
CA ARG A 29 -7.72 2.34 -25.99
C ARG A 29 -8.33 3.59 -26.61
N LEU A 30 -8.36 4.69 -25.88
CA LEU A 30 -8.92 5.95 -26.34
C LEU A 30 -7.92 6.77 -27.15
N GLY A 31 -6.65 6.37 -27.25
CA GLY A 31 -5.60 7.15 -27.91
C GLY A 31 -5.05 8.32 -27.07
N VAL A 32 -5.53 8.50 -25.84
CA VAL A 32 -5.17 9.62 -24.95
C VAL A 32 -4.15 9.21 -23.89
N THR A 33 -3.47 10.19 -23.29
CA THR A 33 -2.62 9.93 -22.12
C THR A 33 -3.45 9.49 -20.90
N LYS A 34 -2.86 8.64 -20.04
CA LYS A 34 -3.41 8.29 -18.72
C LYS A 34 -3.88 9.52 -17.93
N ASN A 35 -3.11 10.60 -17.96
CA ASN A 35 -3.41 11.82 -17.22
C ASN A 35 -4.63 12.56 -17.79
N ALA A 36 -4.82 12.54 -19.11
CA ALA A 36 -6.02 13.08 -19.74
C ALA A 36 -7.28 12.30 -19.31
N VAL A 37 -7.19 10.96 -19.20
CA VAL A 37 -8.27 10.12 -18.66
C VAL A 37 -8.59 10.52 -17.22
N VAL A 38 -7.59 10.58 -16.34
CA VAL A 38 -7.77 10.95 -14.93
C VAL A 38 -8.47 12.32 -14.81
N GLY A 39 -7.98 13.32 -15.54
CA GLY A 39 -8.56 14.65 -15.54
C GLY A 39 -10.00 14.68 -16.07
N LYS A 40 -10.32 13.88 -17.08
CA LYS A 40 -11.69 13.81 -17.61
C LYS A 40 -12.64 13.10 -16.65
N VAL A 41 -12.25 11.95 -16.09
CA VAL A 41 -13.02 11.20 -15.09
C VAL A 41 -13.32 12.08 -13.88
N HIS A 42 -12.35 12.85 -13.40
CA HIS A 42 -12.53 13.75 -12.27
C HIS A 42 -13.53 14.88 -12.57
N ARG A 43 -13.46 15.47 -13.77
CA ARG A 43 -14.42 16.50 -14.23
C ARG A 43 -15.84 15.95 -14.44
N LEU A 44 -15.97 14.67 -14.78
CA LEU A 44 -17.27 13.99 -14.92
C LEU A 44 -17.85 13.53 -13.57
N GLY A 45 -17.12 13.67 -12.46
CA GLY A 45 -17.61 13.27 -11.13
C GLY A 45 -17.79 11.76 -10.96
N LEU A 46 -17.11 10.94 -11.77
CA LEU A 46 -17.23 9.49 -11.69
C LEU A 46 -16.70 8.95 -10.34
N PRO A 47 -17.27 7.84 -9.82
CA PRO A 47 -16.91 7.31 -8.52
C PRO A 47 -15.42 6.97 -8.47
N LYS A 48 -14.76 7.45 -7.41
CA LYS A 48 -13.35 7.14 -7.15
C LYS A 48 -13.23 5.65 -6.86
N ARG A 49 -12.50 4.94 -7.72
CA ARG A 49 -12.10 3.57 -7.42
C ARG A 49 -11.08 3.60 -6.27
N GLY A 50 -11.22 2.67 -5.33
CA GLY A 50 -10.24 2.48 -4.27
C GLY A 50 -8.86 2.27 -4.88
N SER A 51 -7.84 2.93 -4.34
CA SER A 51 -6.48 2.79 -4.85
C SER A 51 -5.97 1.38 -4.51
N PRO A 52 -5.51 0.57 -5.49
CA PRO A 52 -4.82 -0.69 -5.20
C PRO A 52 -3.47 -0.49 -4.51
N ILE A 53 -3.04 0.77 -4.35
CA ILE A 53 -1.83 1.13 -3.64
C ILE A 53 -2.04 0.76 -2.17
N ARG A 54 -1.50 -0.41 -1.80
CA ARG A 54 -1.17 -0.77 -0.42
C ARG A 54 -0.56 0.48 0.19
N GLN A 55 -1.24 1.08 1.17
CA GLN A 55 -0.68 2.21 1.88
C GLN A 55 0.68 1.74 2.40
N LYS A 56 1.77 2.30 1.87
CA LYS A 56 3.07 2.13 2.50
C LYS A 56 2.85 2.64 3.93
N PRO A 57 3.08 1.81 4.97
CA PRO A 57 3.04 2.34 6.32
C PRO A 57 3.92 3.59 6.32
N ARG A 58 3.37 4.70 6.83
CA ARG A 58 4.14 5.92 7.04
C ARG A 58 5.43 5.49 7.73
N PRO A 59 6.61 6.04 7.38
CA PRO A 59 7.84 5.66 8.05
C PRO A 59 7.58 5.83 9.55
N ALA A 60 7.47 4.68 10.25
CA ALA A 60 7.36 4.66 11.68
C ALA A 60 8.62 5.39 12.14
N GLN A 61 8.39 6.51 12.80
CA GLN A 61 9.46 7.34 13.33
C GLN A 61 10.26 6.39 14.20
N VAL A 62 11.52 6.18 13.83
CA VAL A 62 12.42 5.19 14.42
C VAL A 62 12.32 5.23 15.94
N ILE A 63 11.86 4.15 16.57
CA ILE A 63 11.67 4.11 18.04
C ILE A 63 12.71 3.16 18.65
N SER A 64 13.67 3.71 19.41
CA SER A 64 14.54 2.95 20.32
C SER A 64 13.71 2.30 21.44
N LEU A 65 14.27 1.32 22.17
CA LEU A 65 13.57 0.66 23.29
C LEU A 65 12.95 1.67 24.27
N GLU A 66 13.65 2.77 24.55
CA GLU A 66 13.22 3.83 25.46
C GLU A 66 11.98 4.61 25.01
N ALA A 67 11.73 4.67 23.70
CA ALA A 67 10.60 5.39 23.14
C ALA A 67 9.39 4.47 22.85
N LEU A 68 9.53 3.16 23.05
CA LEU A 68 8.42 2.21 22.93
C LEU A 68 7.39 2.47 24.05
N ARG A 69 6.11 2.43 23.72
CA ARG A 69 5.00 2.64 24.67
C ARG A 69 4.04 1.45 24.67
N PRO A 70 3.30 1.23 25.77
CA PRO A 70 2.19 0.28 25.78
C PRO A 70 1.20 0.59 24.65
N GLY A 71 0.80 -0.42 23.89
CA GLY A 71 -0.06 -0.26 22.71
C GLY A 71 0.70 -0.11 21.38
N MET A 72 2.04 -0.18 21.39
CA MET A 72 2.88 -0.18 20.18
C MET A 72 3.51 -1.55 19.91
N CYS A 73 3.72 -1.86 18.63
CA CYS A 73 4.25 -3.12 18.17
C CYS A 73 5.72 -3.26 18.58
N SER A 74 5.98 -4.27 19.41
CA SER A 74 7.31 -4.58 19.94
C SER A 74 8.11 -5.55 19.06
N TRP A 75 7.82 -5.60 17.76
CA TRP A 75 8.55 -6.48 16.85
C TRP A 75 9.98 -5.95 16.63
N PRO A 76 11.03 -6.74 16.93
CA PRO A 76 12.41 -6.32 16.71
C PRO A 76 12.76 -6.43 15.22
N GLU A 77 13.17 -5.32 14.62
CA GLU A 77 13.73 -5.23 13.28
C GLU A 77 15.22 -4.91 13.36
N GLY A 78 16.05 -5.68 12.66
CA GLY A 78 17.50 -5.56 12.70
C GLY A 78 18.19 -6.60 13.58
N GLU A 79 19.52 -6.56 13.60
CA GLU A 79 20.35 -7.50 14.35
C GLU A 79 20.68 -6.96 15.75
N PRO A 80 20.57 -7.78 16.81
CA PRO A 80 20.91 -7.35 18.15
C PRO A 80 22.39 -6.91 18.20
N GLY A 81 22.64 -5.67 18.61
CA GLY A 81 23.98 -5.09 18.72
C GLY A 81 24.44 -4.26 17.52
N LYS A 82 23.64 -4.14 16.45
CA LYS A 82 23.85 -3.16 15.37
C LYS A 82 23.09 -1.87 15.67
N GLU A 83 23.58 -0.74 15.17
CA GLU A 83 22.92 0.58 15.24
C GLU A 83 21.55 0.60 14.54
N ASP A 84 21.29 -0.39 13.69
CA ASP A 84 20.03 -0.58 12.97
C ASP A 84 18.96 -1.35 13.77
N PHE A 85 19.26 -1.84 14.98
CA PHE A 85 18.29 -2.55 15.82
C PHE A 85 17.18 -1.62 16.33
N ARG A 86 15.94 -1.90 15.93
CA ARG A 86 14.79 -1.01 16.10
C ARG A 86 13.51 -1.80 16.38
N PHE A 87 12.51 -1.14 16.96
CA PHE A 87 11.18 -1.73 17.12
C PHE A 87 10.19 -1.11 16.14
N CYS A 88 9.26 -1.92 15.62
CA CYS A 88 8.28 -1.51 14.61
C CYS A 88 7.46 -0.27 15.01
N GLY A 89 6.95 -0.20 16.24
CA GLY A 89 6.25 0.99 16.75
C GLY A 89 4.83 1.23 16.20
N ASP A 90 4.35 0.46 15.23
CA ASP A 90 2.97 0.52 14.73
C ASP A 90 1.94 0.17 15.82
N PRO A 91 0.69 0.65 15.72
CA PRO A 91 -0.35 0.31 16.69
C PRO A 91 -0.59 -1.21 16.75
N VAL A 92 -0.63 -1.75 17.97
CA VAL A 92 -0.93 -3.17 18.17
C VAL A 92 -2.38 -3.50 17.85
N THR A 93 -2.62 -4.77 17.54
CA THR A 93 -3.98 -5.30 17.53
C THR A 93 -4.49 -5.52 18.97
N PRO A 94 -5.81 -5.38 19.22
CA PRO A 94 -6.37 -5.72 20.52
C PRO A 94 -5.98 -7.15 20.91
N ASP A 95 -5.58 -7.34 22.17
CA ASP A 95 -5.19 -8.63 22.75
C ASP A 95 -3.84 -9.21 22.28
N LYS A 96 -3.06 -8.48 21.45
CA LYS A 96 -1.78 -8.99 20.94
C LYS A 96 -0.66 -7.97 21.07
N PRO A 97 0.61 -8.41 21.20
CA PRO A 97 1.75 -7.50 21.37
C PRO A 97 2.25 -6.87 20.06
N TYR A 98 1.67 -7.24 18.90
CA TYR A 98 2.15 -6.83 17.59
C TYR A 98 1.05 -6.19 16.73
N CYS A 99 1.46 -5.42 15.72
CA CYS A 99 0.58 -4.88 14.68
C CYS A 99 0.07 -6.01 13.77
N PRO A 100 -0.99 -5.81 12.97
CA PRO A 100 -1.57 -6.87 12.13
C PRO A 100 -0.54 -7.58 11.23
N HIS A 101 0.40 -6.80 10.68
CA HIS A 101 1.47 -7.32 9.83
C HIS A 101 2.44 -8.23 10.59
N HIS A 102 2.88 -7.79 11.78
CA HIS A 102 3.81 -8.56 12.60
C HIS A 102 3.14 -9.72 13.33
N CYS A 103 1.84 -9.65 13.63
CA CYS A 103 1.07 -10.81 14.06
C CYS A 103 1.07 -11.90 12.99
N GLU A 104 0.88 -11.56 11.71
CA GLU A 104 0.98 -12.55 10.63
C GLU A 104 2.37 -13.17 10.59
N ARG A 105 3.45 -12.38 10.70
CA ARG A 105 4.82 -12.92 10.76
C ARG A 105 5.09 -13.80 11.98
N ALA A 106 4.59 -13.43 13.16
CA ALA A 106 4.79 -14.15 14.41
C ALA A 106 4.03 -15.48 14.44
N TYR A 107 2.80 -15.47 13.95
CA TYR A 107 1.84 -16.57 14.08
C TYR A 107 1.66 -17.36 12.77
N ALA A 108 2.29 -16.95 11.66
CA ALA A 108 2.36 -17.75 10.45
C ALA A 108 3.14 -19.04 10.72
N LYS A 109 2.57 -20.16 10.27
CA LYS A 109 3.13 -21.50 10.45
C LYS A 109 4.57 -21.57 9.95
N ASN A 110 5.46 -21.96 10.87
CA ASN A 110 6.89 -22.12 10.71
C ASN A 110 7.25 -23.12 9.59
N ILE A 111 7.83 -22.62 8.49
CA ILE A 111 8.61 -23.43 7.52
C ILE A 111 9.95 -22.71 7.31
N LYS A 112 10.75 -22.52 8.35
CA LYS A 112 12.22 -22.41 8.22
C LYS A 112 12.88 -22.38 9.60
N ASP A 113 12.82 -23.53 10.25
CA ASP A 113 13.92 -23.92 11.12
C ASP A 113 15.15 -24.23 10.24
N LYS A 114 16.35 -23.87 10.72
CA LYS A 114 17.73 -24.18 10.26
C LYS A 114 18.56 -23.03 9.67
N ARG A 115 19.59 -22.68 10.48
CA ARG A 115 20.79 -21.80 10.31
C ARG A 115 20.67 -20.56 11.20
N THR A 116 21.35 -20.40 12.34
CA THR A 116 22.63 -20.98 12.79
C THR A 116 22.69 -20.84 14.32
N ALA A 117 22.78 -21.97 15.02
CA ALA A 117 23.52 -22.03 16.28
C ALA A 117 25.01 -22.08 15.95
N ALA A 118 25.84 -21.62 16.88
CA ALA A 118 27.31 -21.58 16.88
C ALA A 118 27.92 -20.30 16.27
N ALA A 119 28.94 -19.69 16.86
CA ALA A 119 29.87 -20.11 17.93
C ALA A 119 30.37 -18.88 18.70
#